data_AF-A0A9W8HUD9-F1
#
_entry.id   AF-A0A9W8HUD9-F1
#
_cell.length_a   1.000
_cell.length_b   1.000
_cell.length_c   1.000
_cell.angle_alpha   90.00
_cell.angle_beta   90.00
_cell.angle_gamma   90.00
#
_symmetry.space_group_name_H-M   'P 1'
#
loop_
_entity.id
_entity.type
_entity.pdbx_description
1 polymer ?
#
loop_
_entity_poly.entity_id
_entity_poly.type
_entity_poly.pdbx_seq_one_letter_code
_entity_poly.pdbx_strand_id
1 'polypeptide(L)'
;KALSGIKSIGLTKIGFIAKQRAIVNIWGEPELSDDMNDHWTSEVHMEERKKFVLRLQEFARRHHVRVTFVGGDVHCCGAGRFASANPSLPPERDFRFMPQIISSAIMNIPPPNLVIRAVHSSAKTYELDNYTDELMYKLFEKDVNGKSPPNNNTKLLARRNFSSYVEDLNSHAMIVNIHVQNENNHGTKAYLINVPALANDTNYV
;
A
#
# COMPACT_ATOMS: atom_id res chain seq x y z
N LYS A 1 -1.80 35.26 -35.70
CA LYS A 1 -1.18 35.84 -34.49
C LYS A 1 -1.95 35.31 -33.27
N ALA A 2 -1.22 34.75 -32.29
CA ALA A 2 -1.55 34.26 -30.92
C ALA A 2 -3.01 34.36 -30.42
N LEU A 3 -3.56 33.36 -29.72
CA LEU A 3 -3.24 32.97 -28.33
C LEU A 3 -3.75 31.53 -28.03
N SER A 4 -2.88 30.55 -27.71
CA SER A 4 -2.75 29.89 -26.38
C SER A 4 -3.85 30.27 -25.37
N GLY A 5 -4.63 29.37 -24.77
CA GLY A 5 -4.22 28.17 -24.05
C GLY A 5 -4.74 28.28 -22.61
N ILE A 6 -5.85 27.62 -22.31
CA ILE A 6 -6.30 27.33 -20.94
C ILE A 6 -6.80 25.88 -20.94
N LYS A 7 -5.92 24.95 -20.57
CA LYS A 7 -6.35 23.59 -20.19
C LYS A 7 -7.08 23.70 -18.86
N SER A 8 -8.30 23.17 -18.80
CA SER A 8 -9.11 23.10 -17.60
C SER A 8 -8.30 22.50 -16.44
N ILE A 9 -8.06 23.30 -15.41
CA ILE A 9 -7.59 22.81 -14.11
C ILE A 9 -8.69 21.90 -13.58
N GLY A 10 -8.43 20.58 -13.61
CA GLY A 10 -9.41 19.55 -13.33
C GLY A 10 -9.99 19.66 -11.91
N LEU A 11 -11.31 19.49 -11.83
CA LEU A 11 -12.16 19.42 -10.64
C LEU A 11 -11.77 18.32 -9.61
N THR A 12 -10.62 17.67 -9.75
CA THR A 12 -10.27 16.44 -9.02
C THR A 12 -9.87 16.69 -7.55
N LYS A 13 -9.43 17.92 -7.19
CA LYS A 13 -9.00 18.25 -5.80
C LYS A 13 -10.17 18.54 -4.84
N ILE A 14 -11.32 19.01 -5.34
CA ILE A 14 -12.46 19.40 -4.49
C ILE A 14 -13.20 18.15 -3.95
N GLY A 15 -13.18 17.04 -4.69
CA GLY A 15 -13.80 15.78 -4.26
C GLY A 15 -13.04 15.04 -3.15
N PHE A 16 -11.75 15.34 -2.96
CA PHE A 16 -10.91 14.69 -1.94
C PHE A 16 -11.21 15.26 -0.55
N ILE A 17 -11.29 16.60 -0.44
CA ILE A 17 -11.68 17.32 0.78
C ILE A 17 -13.09 16.91 1.22
N ALA A 18 -14.03 16.76 0.28
CA ALA A 18 -15.40 16.37 0.60
C ALA A 18 -15.51 14.93 1.13
N LYS A 19 -14.72 13.98 0.62
CA LYS A 19 -14.76 12.58 1.09
C LYS A 19 -14.07 12.36 2.43
N GLN A 20 -12.94 13.01 2.65
CA GLN A 20 -12.20 12.91 3.92
C GLN A 20 -12.99 13.63 5.04
N ARG A 21 -13.54 14.82 4.77
CA ARG A 21 -14.46 15.50 5.68
C ARG A 21 -15.80 14.77 5.88
N ALA A 22 -16.31 14.05 4.88
CA ALA A 22 -17.53 13.25 5.05
C ALA A 22 -17.32 12.03 5.95
N ILE A 23 -16.12 11.42 5.95
CA ILE A 23 -15.77 10.35 6.90
C ILE A 23 -15.64 10.95 8.31
N VAL A 24 -14.99 12.10 8.46
CA VAL A 24 -14.83 12.81 9.75
C VAL A 24 -16.17 13.33 10.30
N ASN A 25 -17.07 13.83 9.44
CA ASN A 25 -18.39 14.34 9.85
C ASN A 25 -19.37 13.25 10.33
N ILE A 26 -19.11 11.97 10.06
CA ILE A 26 -19.94 10.87 10.60
C ILE A 26 -19.55 10.59 12.06
N TRP A 27 -18.34 10.94 12.50
CA TRP A 27 -17.79 10.47 13.77
C TRP A 27 -17.33 11.57 14.73
N GLY A 28 -17.13 12.82 14.31
CA GLY A 28 -17.08 14.00 15.21
C GLY A 28 -16.05 13.99 16.35
N GLU A 29 -15.12 13.04 16.38
CA GLU A 29 -14.18 12.84 17.49
C GLU A 29 -12.82 13.50 17.17
N PRO A 30 -12.31 14.41 18.03
CA PRO A 30 -11.02 15.08 17.83
C PRO A 30 -9.82 14.12 17.72
N GLU A 31 -9.88 12.97 18.41
CA GLU A 31 -8.81 11.95 18.44
C GLU A 31 -8.61 11.30 17.07
N LEU A 32 -9.71 11.02 16.35
CA LEU A 32 -9.66 10.47 14.99
C LEU A 32 -9.01 11.44 13.99
N SER A 33 -9.14 12.76 14.22
CA SER A 33 -8.52 13.76 13.36
C SER A 33 -7.01 13.85 13.55
N ASP A 34 -6.51 13.51 14.74
CA ASP A 34 -5.09 13.53 15.05
C ASP A 34 -4.40 12.28 14.45
N ASP A 35 -4.97 11.09 14.68
CA ASP A 35 -4.52 9.83 14.08
C ASP A 35 -4.48 9.89 12.54
N MET A 36 -5.45 10.58 11.94
CA MET A 36 -5.49 10.78 10.48
C MET A 36 -4.39 11.72 9.99
N ASN A 37 -3.98 12.69 10.79
CA ASN A 37 -2.92 13.62 10.43
C ASN A 37 -1.53 12.98 10.59
N ASP A 38 -1.33 12.14 11.62
CA ASP A 38 -0.08 11.40 11.86
C ASP A 38 0.20 10.34 10.78
N HIS A 39 -0.82 9.92 10.04
CA HIS A 39 -0.64 8.95 8.98
C HIS A 39 0.27 9.52 7.88
N TRP A 40 1.30 8.78 7.47
CA TRP A 40 2.29 9.25 6.48
C TRP A 40 1.69 9.64 5.12
N THR A 41 0.46 9.21 4.82
CA THR A 41 -0.30 9.58 3.61
C THR A 41 -1.20 10.82 3.80
N SER A 42 -1.13 11.49 4.95
CA SER A 42 -1.82 12.75 5.20
C SER A 42 -1.24 13.84 4.29
N GLU A 43 -2.07 14.82 3.95
CA GLU A 43 -1.70 15.92 3.05
C GLU A 43 -0.46 16.67 3.55
N VAL A 44 -0.33 16.86 4.86
CA VAL A 44 0.79 17.56 5.49
C VAL A 44 2.12 16.83 5.31
N HIS A 45 2.11 15.51 5.13
CA HIS A 45 3.29 14.66 4.99
C HIS A 45 3.63 14.32 3.52
N MET A 46 2.80 14.73 2.55
CA MET A 46 2.93 14.26 1.17
C MET A 46 4.27 14.65 0.51
N GLU A 47 4.77 15.86 0.77
CA GLU A 47 6.02 16.33 0.18
C GLU A 47 7.26 15.63 0.77
N GLU A 48 7.28 15.41 2.09
CA GLU A 48 8.37 14.68 2.72
C GLU A 48 8.35 13.19 2.37
N ARG A 49 7.15 12.59 2.33
CA ARG A 49 6.93 11.22 1.86
C ARG A 49 7.47 11.04 0.46
N LYS A 50 7.12 11.94 -0.46
CA LYS A 50 7.61 11.91 -1.83
C LYS A 50 9.14 11.96 -1.87
N LYS A 51 9.76 12.91 -1.17
CA LYS A 51 11.23 13.03 -1.12
C LYS A 51 11.89 11.78 -0.54
N PHE A 52 11.30 11.18 0.49
CA PHE A 52 11.81 9.95 1.11
C PHE A 52 11.77 8.77 0.14
N VAL A 53 10.61 8.53 -0.50
CA VAL A 53 10.44 7.44 -1.46
C VAL A 53 11.39 7.61 -2.67
N LEU A 54 11.51 8.83 -3.22
CA LEU A 54 12.42 9.10 -4.34
C LEU A 54 13.90 8.87 -3.97
N ARG A 55 14.31 9.23 -2.74
CA ARG A 55 15.67 8.94 -2.26
C ARG A 55 15.93 7.44 -2.13
N LEU A 56 14.94 6.67 -1.70
CA LEU A 56 15.03 5.21 -1.62
C LEU A 56 15.07 4.56 -3.01
N GLN A 57 14.34 5.08 -3.99
CA GLN A 57 14.46 4.63 -5.39
C GLN A 57 15.88 4.86 -5.92
N GLU A 58 16.44 6.05 -5.67
CA GLU A 58 17.81 6.35 -6.09
C GLU A 58 18.87 5.51 -5.35
N PHE A 59 18.60 5.14 -4.09
CA PHE A 59 19.41 4.17 -3.36
C PHE A 59 19.32 2.77 -3.98
N ALA A 60 18.10 2.28 -4.23
CA ALA A 60 17.85 0.99 -4.87
C ALA A 60 18.57 0.89 -6.23
N ARG A 61 18.47 1.95 -7.04
CA ARG A 61 19.11 2.06 -8.35
C ARG A 61 20.65 2.00 -8.29
N ARG A 62 21.26 2.72 -7.34
CA ARG A 62 22.74 2.80 -7.20
C ARG A 62 23.37 1.56 -6.60
N HIS A 63 22.64 0.88 -5.72
CA HIS A 63 23.18 -0.24 -4.95
C HIS A 63 22.63 -1.60 -5.39
N HIS A 64 21.73 -1.63 -6.39
CA HIS A 64 21.06 -2.84 -6.84
C HIS A 64 20.33 -3.58 -5.71
N VAL A 65 19.65 -2.83 -4.83
CA VAL A 65 18.94 -3.35 -3.66
C VAL A 65 17.44 -3.18 -3.83
N ARG A 66 16.67 -4.24 -3.60
CA ARG A 66 15.21 -4.16 -3.49
C ARG A 66 14.80 -3.55 -2.16
N VAL A 67 14.22 -2.35 -2.19
CA VAL A 67 13.64 -1.72 -0.99
C VAL A 67 12.21 -2.23 -0.78
N THR A 68 11.89 -2.62 0.45
CA THR A 68 10.53 -3.03 0.88
C THR A 68 10.16 -2.26 2.13
N PHE A 69 8.97 -1.67 2.14
CA PHE A 69 8.41 -1.04 3.33
C PHE A 69 7.68 -2.10 4.16
N VAL A 70 7.93 -2.11 5.46
CA VAL A 70 7.16 -2.91 6.42
C VAL A 70 6.53 -1.94 7.39
N GLY A 71 5.20 -1.87 7.36
CA GLY A 71 4.38 -0.99 8.19
C GLY A 71 3.39 -1.79 9.03
N GLY A 72 2.88 -1.14 10.07
CA GLY A 72 1.90 -1.71 11.00
C GLY A 72 1.05 -0.62 11.63
N ASP A 73 0.59 -0.86 12.85
CA ASP A 73 -0.14 0.13 13.67
C ASP A 73 -1.45 0.66 13.06
N VAL A 74 -2.10 -0.17 12.22
CA VAL A 74 -3.38 0.14 11.56
C VAL A 74 -4.44 -0.96 11.79
N HIS A 75 -4.14 -1.92 12.67
CA HIS A 75 -4.99 -3.02 13.14
C HIS A 75 -5.60 -3.90 12.03
N CYS A 76 -5.07 -3.80 10.82
CA CYS A 76 -5.44 -4.62 9.67
C CYS A 76 -4.17 -5.10 8.94
N CYS A 77 -4.37 -5.85 7.87
CA CYS A 77 -3.28 -6.26 7.00
C CYS A 77 -3.61 -6.06 5.54
N GLY A 78 -2.56 -6.03 4.73
CA GLY A 78 -2.63 -5.94 3.29
C GLY A 78 -1.25 -5.70 2.72
N ALA A 79 -1.20 -5.40 1.42
CA ALA A 79 0.02 -4.94 0.82
C ALA A 79 -0.25 -4.02 -0.35
N GLY A 80 0.73 -3.18 -0.64
CA GLY A 80 0.78 -2.35 -1.82
C GLY A 80 2.17 -2.33 -2.41
N ARG A 81 2.39 -1.42 -3.35
CA ARG A 81 3.69 -1.19 -3.97
C ARG A 81 3.79 0.21 -4.52
N PHE A 82 5.01 0.74 -4.54
CA PHE A 82 5.41 1.66 -5.60
C PHE A 82 5.91 0.86 -6.80
N ALA A 83 5.74 1.35 -8.01
CA ALA A 83 6.30 0.76 -9.23
C ALA A 83 6.41 1.80 -10.34
N SER A 84 7.24 1.52 -11.34
CA SER A 84 7.28 2.32 -12.56
C SER A 84 5.89 2.37 -13.22
N ALA A 85 5.48 3.55 -13.69
CA ALA A 85 4.22 3.75 -14.40
C ALA A 85 4.17 2.99 -15.74
N ASN A 86 5.32 2.52 -16.25
CA ASN A 86 5.39 1.60 -17.37
C ASN A 86 4.99 0.17 -16.94
N PRO A 87 3.81 -0.35 -17.33
CA PRO A 87 3.34 -1.67 -16.90
C PRO A 87 4.13 -2.84 -17.53
N SER A 88 4.94 -2.56 -18.57
CA SER A 88 5.72 -3.59 -19.27
C SER A 88 7.06 -3.88 -18.59
N LEU A 89 7.47 -3.06 -17.62
CA LEU A 89 8.73 -3.25 -16.92
C LEU A 89 8.56 -4.35 -15.84
N PRO A 90 9.30 -5.46 -15.93
CA PRO A 90 9.20 -6.51 -14.92
C PRO A 90 9.77 -6.02 -13.58
N PRO A 91 9.21 -6.44 -12.43
CA PRO A 91 9.66 -6.01 -11.11
C PRO A 91 11.16 -6.18 -10.88
N GLU A 92 11.74 -7.29 -11.36
CA GLU A 92 13.16 -7.63 -11.29
C GLU A 92 14.06 -6.53 -11.87
N ARG A 93 13.58 -5.77 -12.85
CA ARG A 93 14.33 -4.69 -13.54
C ARG A 93 13.78 -3.31 -13.23
N ASP A 94 12.86 -3.21 -12.29
CA ASP A 94 12.24 -1.96 -11.88
C ASP A 94 12.79 -1.53 -10.51
N PHE A 95 13.75 -0.62 -10.47
CA PHE A 95 14.24 -0.08 -9.19
C PHE A 95 13.19 0.75 -8.43
N ARG A 96 12.12 1.20 -9.12
CA ARG A 96 10.99 1.90 -8.49
C ARG A 96 10.00 0.94 -7.85
N PHE A 97 10.08 -0.35 -8.18
CA PHE A 97 9.28 -1.38 -7.54
C PHE A 97 9.66 -1.53 -6.07
N MET A 98 8.82 -1.01 -5.17
CA MET A 98 9.03 -1.10 -3.72
C MET A 98 7.76 -1.64 -3.07
N PRO A 99 7.71 -2.94 -2.76
CA PRO A 99 6.59 -3.54 -2.05
C PRO A 99 6.38 -2.87 -0.69
N GLN A 100 5.13 -2.79 -0.28
CA GLN A 100 4.70 -2.27 1.01
C GLN A 100 3.90 -3.37 1.70
N ILE A 101 4.44 -3.92 2.79
CA ILE A 101 3.79 -4.98 3.57
C ILE A 101 3.15 -4.34 4.80
N ILE A 102 1.85 -4.50 4.97
CA ILE A 102 1.10 -3.98 6.10
C ILE A 102 0.74 -5.17 6.99
N SER A 103 1.34 -5.22 8.19
CA SER A 103 1.02 -6.20 9.22
C SER A 103 0.98 -5.53 10.59
N SER A 104 -0.09 -5.74 11.33
CA SER A 104 -0.35 -5.04 12.60
C SER A 104 -0.50 -6.04 13.76
N ALA A 105 -0.15 -5.59 14.97
CA ALA A 105 -0.01 -6.41 16.16
C ALA A 105 -1.18 -7.38 16.44
N ILE A 106 -0.83 -8.61 16.79
CA ILE A 106 -1.75 -9.73 17.11
C ILE A 106 -2.74 -9.38 18.22
N MET A 107 -2.42 -8.45 19.13
CA MET A 107 -3.23 -8.21 20.32
C MET A 107 -4.42 -7.27 20.08
N ASN A 108 -4.36 -6.43 19.05
CA ASN A 108 -5.32 -5.34 18.89
C ASN A 108 -6.64 -5.82 18.30
N ILE A 109 -7.72 -5.15 18.70
CA ILE A 109 -9.05 -5.39 18.13
C ILE A 109 -9.06 -4.80 16.71
N PRO A 110 -9.41 -5.58 15.67
CA PRO A 110 -9.45 -5.07 14.32
C PRO A 110 -10.46 -3.91 14.16
N PRO A 111 -10.25 -2.97 13.22
CA PRO A 111 -11.17 -1.87 12.99
C PRO A 111 -12.55 -2.37 12.54
N PRO A 112 -13.62 -1.61 12.78
CA PRO A 112 -14.95 -1.95 12.29
C PRO A 112 -14.97 -2.13 10.76
N ASN A 113 -15.73 -3.10 10.27
CA ASN A 113 -15.82 -3.45 8.84
C ASN A 113 -16.17 -2.27 7.92
N LEU A 114 -16.96 -1.30 8.42
CA LEU A 114 -17.31 -0.09 7.68
C LEU A 114 -16.10 0.79 7.38
N VAL A 115 -15.19 0.93 8.35
CA VAL A 115 -13.94 1.70 8.21
C VAL A 115 -13.06 1.04 7.15
N ILE A 116 -12.87 -0.27 7.23
CA ILE A 116 -12.09 -1.01 6.22
C ILE A 116 -12.70 -0.89 4.82
N ARG A 117 -14.03 -0.96 4.70
CA ARG A 117 -14.72 -0.78 3.42
C ARG A 117 -14.48 0.63 2.85
N ALA A 118 -14.53 1.66 3.68
CA ALA A 118 -14.27 3.03 3.26
C ALA A 118 -12.83 3.20 2.76
N VAL A 119 -11.84 2.69 3.50
CA VAL A 119 -10.42 2.73 3.12
C VAL A 119 -10.14 1.89 1.87
N HIS A 120 -10.73 0.70 1.75
CA HIS A 120 -10.60 -0.13 0.55
C HIS A 120 -11.12 0.57 -0.71
N SER A 121 -12.26 1.26 -0.56
CA SER A 121 -12.93 1.99 -1.63
C SER A 121 -12.19 3.28 -2.01
N SER A 122 -11.46 3.89 -1.07
CA SER A 122 -10.64 5.08 -1.33
C SER A 122 -9.30 4.75 -1.98
N ALA A 123 -8.73 3.57 -1.69
CA ALA A 123 -7.44 3.12 -2.20
C ALA A 123 -7.43 2.93 -3.73
N LYS A 124 -7.21 4.00 -4.48
CA LYS A 124 -7.03 3.98 -5.94
C LYS A 124 -5.55 3.81 -6.28
N THR A 125 -5.22 3.86 -7.56
CA THR A 125 -3.85 4.13 -7.99
C THR A 125 -3.55 5.61 -7.75
N TYR A 126 -2.40 5.91 -7.15
CA TYR A 126 -1.92 7.26 -6.91
C TYR A 126 -0.61 7.48 -7.65
N GLU A 127 -0.44 8.62 -8.29
CA GLU A 127 0.82 9.01 -8.93
C GLU A 127 1.73 9.66 -7.87
N LEU A 128 2.88 9.06 -7.58
CA LEU A 128 3.90 9.67 -6.71
C LEU A 128 4.64 10.78 -7.48
N ASP A 129 4.98 10.49 -8.72
CA ASP A 129 5.52 11.41 -9.72
C ASP A 129 5.14 10.95 -11.13
N ASN A 130 5.70 11.59 -12.17
CA ASN A 130 5.39 11.25 -13.57
C ASN A 130 5.87 9.85 -14.01
N TYR A 131 6.62 9.14 -13.16
CA TYR A 131 7.26 7.87 -13.49
C TYR A 131 6.91 6.75 -12.52
N THR A 132 6.28 7.06 -11.39
CA THR A 132 6.02 6.11 -10.30
C THR A 132 4.57 6.15 -9.87
N ASP A 133 3.93 4.99 -9.95
CA ASP A 133 2.60 4.75 -9.39
C ASP A 133 2.69 4.04 -8.05
N GLU A 134 1.72 4.34 -7.20
CA GLU A 134 1.42 3.63 -5.96
C GLU A 134 0.08 2.90 -6.10
N LEU A 135 0.05 1.62 -5.73
CA LEU A 135 -1.19 0.84 -5.71
C LEU A 135 -1.22 -0.21 -4.61
N MET A 136 -2.43 -0.53 -4.16
CA MET A 136 -2.71 -1.65 -3.26
C MET A 136 -2.95 -2.93 -4.07
N TYR A 137 -2.38 -4.04 -3.60
CA TYR A 137 -2.65 -5.37 -4.15
C TYR A 137 -4.04 -5.87 -3.73
N LYS A 138 -4.64 -6.70 -4.58
CA LYS A 138 -5.87 -7.44 -4.26
C LYS A 138 -5.52 -8.81 -3.69
N LEU A 139 -4.90 -8.86 -2.52
CA LEU A 139 -4.42 -10.12 -1.91
C LEU A 139 -5.54 -11.05 -1.44
N PHE A 140 -6.68 -10.49 -1.05
CA PHE A 140 -7.73 -11.21 -0.34
C PHE A 140 -8.87 -11.58 -1.28
N GLU A 141 -8.60 -12.31 -2.37
CA GLU A 141 -9.66 -12.84 -3.24
C GLU A 141 -10.59 -13.79 -2.48
N LYS A 142 -10.03 -14.50 -1.50
CA LYS A 142 -10.75 -15.34 -0.54
C LYS A 142 -10.32 -14.98 0.88
N ASP A 143 -11.27 -14.87 1.80
CA ASP A 143 -11.03 -14.73 3.24
C ASP A 143 -10.43 -16.03 3.82
N VAL A 144 -10.14 -16.03 5.12
CA VAL A 144 -9.53 -17.14 5.86
C VAL A 144 -10.34 -18.43 5.78
N ASN A 145 -11.66 -18.33 5.62
CA ASN A 145 -12.59 -19.46 5.47
C ASN A 145 -12.80 -19.92 4.01
N GLY A 146 -12.10 -19.32 3.04
CA GLY A 146 -12.22 -19.66 1.61
C GLY A 146 -13.41 -19.02 0.88
N LYS A 147 -14.27 -18.28 1.59
CA LYS A 147 -15.38 -17.50 0.99
C LYS A 147 -14.86 -16.12 0.54
N SER A 148 -15.70 -15.37 -0.19
CA SER A 148 -15.39 -13.98 -0.53
C SER A 148 -15.21 -13.12 0.73
N PRO A 149 -14.28 -12.15 0.73
CA PRO A 149 -14.07 -11.28 1.87
C PRO A 149 -15.33 -10.43 2.16
N PRO A 150 -15.59 -10.07 3.43
CA PRO A 150 -16.68 -9.17 3.79
C PRO A 150 -16.67 -7.90 2.94
N ASN A 151 -17.82 -7.51 2.41
CA ASN A 151 -18.00 -6.33 1.56
C ASN A 151 -17.10 -6.28 0.30
N ASN A 152 -16.58 -7.42 -0.16
CA ASN A 152 -15.63 -7.50 -1.28
C ASN A 152 -14.30 -6.74 -1.02
N ASN A 153 -13.89 -6.66 0.26
CA ASN A 153 -12.64 -6.02 0.69
C ASN A 153 -11.41 -6.84 0.30
N THR A 154 -11.05 -6.81 -0.98
CA THR A 154 -9.94 -7.61 -1.54
C THR A 154 -8.54 -7.07 -1.26
N LYS A 155 -8.39 -5.84 -0.75
CA LYS A 155 -7.08 -5.18 -0.54
C LYS A 155 -6.62 -5.15 0.92
N LEU A 156 -7.56 -5.13 1.86
CA LEU A 156 -7.31 -5.01 3.29
C LEU A 156 -8.19 -6.01 4.03
N LEU A 157 -7.64 -6.63 5.06
CA LEU A 157 -8.36 -7.57 5.92
C LEU A 157 -8.15 -7.20 7.39
N ALA A 158 -9.26 -6.88 8.07
CA ALA A 158 -9.27 -6.56 9.50
C ALA A 158 -9.38 -7.83 10.34
N ARG A 159 -8.22 -8.45 10.59
CA ARG A 159 -8.05 -9.60 11.47
C ARG A 159 -6.67 -9.53 12.10
N ARG A 160 -6.49 -10.20 13.24
CA ARG A 160 -5.17 -10.39 13.86
C ARG A 160 -4.24 -11.08 12.86
N ASN A 161 -3.01 -10.60 12.75
CA ASN A 161 -2.07 -11.11 11.77
C ASN A 161 -0.63 -10.92 12.22
N PHE A 162 0.29 -11.58 11.52
CA PHE A 162 1.73 -11.30 11.57
C PHE A 162 2.33 -11.61 10.19
N SER A 163 3.48 -11.05 9.87
CA SER A 163 4.23 -11.39 8.65
C SER A 163 5.48 -12.21 8.95
N SER A 164 5.81 -13.14 8.07
CA SER A 164 7.08 -13.88 8.07
C SER A 164 7.80 -13.67 6.75
N TYR A 165 9.14 -13.62 6.80
CA TYR A 165 10.00 -13.30 5.66
C TYR A 165 11.05 -14.41 5.53
N VAL A 166 11.17 -14.98 4.33
CA VAL A 166 12.13 -16.04 4.02
C VAL A 166 12.78 -15.74 2.69
N GLU A 167 14.10 -15.78 2.63
CA GLU A 167 14.84 -15.65 1.36
C GLU A 167 14.82 -17.01 0.62
N ASP A 168 14.46 -16.98 -0.66
CA ASP A 168 14.76 -18.08 -1.58
C ASP A 168 16.20 -17.93 -2.09
N LEU A 169 17.07 -18.86 -1.70
CA LEU A 169 18.50 -18.82 -2.00
C LEU A 169 18.82 -18.99 -3.49
N ASN A 170 17.89 -19.49 -4.32
CA ASN A 170 18.14 -19.64 -5.76
C ASN A 170 17.87 -18.35 -6.53
N SER A 171 16.78 -17.66 -6.17
CA SER A 171 16.32 -16.45 -6.86
C SER A 171 16.71 -15.16 -6.13
N HIS A 172 17.18 -15.27 -4.87
CA HIS A 172 17.34 -14.19 -3.91
C HIS A 172 16.05 -13.36 -3.69
N ALA A 173 14.89 -13.93 -4.05
CA ALA A 173 13.61 -13.31 -3.79
C ALA A 173 13.26 -13.45 -2.30
N MET A 174 12.62 -12.43 -1.74
CA MET A 174 12.07 -12.49 -0.41
C MET A 174 10.61 -12.97 -0.50
N ILE A 175 10.35 -14.15 0.05
CA ILE A 175 9.02 -14.73 0.17
C ILE A 175 8.39 -14.20 1.46
N VAL A 176 7.36 -13.37 1.32
CA VAL A 176 6.63 -12.80 2.44
C VAL A 176 5.29 -13.51 2.57
N ASN A 177 4.97 -13.96 3.78
CA ASN A 177 3.64 -14.48 4.10
C ASN A 177 3.00 -13.60 5.16
N ILE A 178 1.81 -13.07 4.86
CA ILE A 178 0.94 -12.45 5.87
C ILE A 178 0.04 -13.57 6.41
N HIS A 179 0.29 -13.94 7.66
CA HIS A 179 -0.46 -14.96 8.39
C HIS A 179 -1.64 -14.31 9.09
N VAL A 180 -2.86 -14.63 8.65
CA VAL A 180 -4.08 -14.05 9.17
C VAL A 180 -4.83 -15.07 10.01
N GLN A 181 -5.27 -14.68 11.20
CA GLN A 181 -5.98 -15.53 12.15
C GLN A 181 -7.26 -16.13 11.54
N ASN A 182 -7.44 -17.44 11.69
CA ASN A 182 -8.66 -18.14 11.28
C ASN A 182 -9.87 -17.79 12.15
N GLU A 183 -11.10 -18.06 11.66
CA GLU A 183 -12.36 -17.75 12.38
C GLU A 183 -12.54 -18.50 13.70
N ASN A 184 -11.94 -19.68 13.82
CA ASN A 184 -11.97 -20.49 15.03
C ASN A 184 -10.86 -20.12 16.02
N ASN A 185 -10.06 -19.08 15.75
CA ASN A 185 -8.87 -18.70 16.52
C ASN A 185 -7.78 -19.79 16.65
N HIS A 186 -7.81 -20.82 15.80
CA HIS A 186 -6.81 -21.88 15.75
C HIS A 186 -6.02 -21.82 14.44
N GLY A 187 -4.76 -21.41 14.55
CA GLY A 187 -3.86 -21.25 13.41
C GLY A 187 -4.18 -20.04 12.54
N THR A 188 -3.50 -19.99 11.39
CA THR A 188 -3.56 -18.88 10.44
C THR A 188 -3.72 -19.38 9.01
N LYS A 189 -4.22 -18.51 8.14
CA LYS A 189 -4.11 -18.64 6.69
C LYS A 189 -3.03 -17.68 6.19
N ALA A 190 -2.09 -18.19 5.40
CA ALA A 190 -1.04 -17.39 4.79
C ALA A 190 -1.48 -16.79 3.45
N TYR A 191 -1.15 -15.51 3.25
CA TYR A 191 -1.26 -14.81 1.98
C TYR A 191 0.15 -14.45 1.51
N LEU A 192 0.57 -15.03 0.38
CA LEU A 192 1.93 -14.94 -0.13
C LEU A 192 2.12 -13.70 -0.99
N ILE A 193 3.26 -13.05 -0.81
CA ILE A 193 3.77 -11.97 -1.65
C ILE A 193 5.20 -12.33 -2.00
N ASN A 194 5.47 -12.45 -3.31
CA ASN A 194 6.83 -12.65 -3.81
C ASN A 194 7.48 -11.29 -4.05
N VAL A 195 8.61 -11.03 -3.39
CA VAL A 195 9.40 -9.81 -3.58
C VAL A 195 10.68 -10.18 -4.32
N PRO A 196 10.74 -10.02 -5.65
CA PRO A 196 11.91 -10.40 -6.42
C PRO A 196 13.11 -9.50 -6.10
N ALA A 197 14.30 -10.10 -6.15
CA ALA A 197 15.56 -9.37 -6.13
C ALA A 197 15.60 -8.34 -7.28
N LEU A 198 16.30 -7.24 -7.05
CA LEU A 198 16.59 -6.28 -8.11
C LEU A 198 17.80 -6.80 -8.90
N ALA A 199 17.64 -6.95 -10.21
CA ALA A 199 18.70 -7.45 -11.09
C ALA A 199 19.89 -6.49 -11.12
N ASN A 200 21.11 -7.03 -11.16
CA ASN A 200 22.35 -6.24 -11.19
C ASN A 200 22.69 -5.67 -12.57
N ASP A 201 21.80 -5.74 -13.56
CA ASP A 201 22.07 -5.24 -14.90
C ASP A 201 21.92 -3.70 -14.95
N THR A 202 23.00 -3.01 -15.33
CA THR A 202 23.20 -1.58 -15.13
C THR A 202 22.37 -0.64 -16.03
N ASN A 203 21.34 -1.15 -16.71
CA ASN A 203 20.53 -0.37 -17.65
C ASN A 203 19.10 -0.22 -17.17
N TYR A 204 18.92 0.42 -16.02
CA TYR A 204 17.63 0.99 -15.65
C TYR A 204 17.37 2.21 -16.54
N VAL A 205 16.66 2.00 -17.65
CA VAL A 205 16.22 3.06 -18.57
C VAL A 205 15.24 3.99 -17.87
#